data_AF-A0A177NJH5-F1
#
_entry.id   AF-A0A177NJH5-F1
#
_cell.length_a   1.000
_cell.length_b   1.000
_cell.length_c   1.000
_cell.angle_alpha   90.00
_cell.angle_beta   90.00
_cell.angle_gamma   90.00
#
_symmetry.space_group_name_H-M   'P 1'
#
loop_
_entity.id
_entity.type
_entity.pdbx_description
1 polymer ?
#
loop_
_entity_poly.entity_id
_entity_poly.type
_entity_poly.pdbx_seq_one_letter_code
_entity_poly.pdbx_strand_id
1 'polypeptide(L)'
;MKIFWVVFAIGLTGLYFVNMAMLKMPFLSWEWGKHAAIRFFLGFFILGVNAFYAHKLKFTSALKVILAIAFLDYLYDYFIETYRLNFEIILHGLYMLVWGSIMGYLACKDFNNKE
;
A
#
# COMPACT_ATOMS: atom_id res chain seq x y z
N MET A 1 -9.63 -10.03 -15.42
CA MET A 1 -10.47 -10.02 -14.19
C MET A 1 -10.20 -11.15 -13.20
N LYS A 2 -10.08 -12.42 -13.61
CA LYS A 2 -9.87 -13.53 -12.66
C LYS A 2 -8.62 -13.35 -11.79
N ILE A 3 -7.51 -12.90 -12.41
CA ILE A 3 -6.24 -12.68 -11.70
C ILE A 3 -6.35 -11.52 -10.69
N PHE A 4 -7.05 -10.44 -11.01
CA PHE A 4 -7.28 -9.33 -10.09
C PHE A 4 -7.92 -9.80 -8.78
N TRP A 5 -8.99 -10.59 -8.87
CA TRP A 5 -9.68 -11.12 -7.69
C TRP A 5 -8.83 -12.11 -6.89
N VAL A 6 -8.03 -12.93 -7.57
CA VAL A 6 -7.08 -13.83 -6.89
C VAL A 6 -6.02 -13.03 -6.13
N VAL A 7 -5.42 -12.02 -6.75
CA VAL A 7 -4.43 -11.16 -6.08
C VAL A 7 -5.05 -10.36 -4.94
N PHE A 8 -6.30 -9.91 -5.10
CA PHE A 8 -7.04 -9.25 -4.03
C PHE A 8 -7.24 -10.18 -2.83
N ALA A 9 -7.70 -11.41 -3.06
CA ALA A 9 -7.92 -12.39 -1.99
C ALA A 9 -6.62 -12.81 -1.29
N ILE A 10 -5.55 -13.04 -2.07
CA ILE A 10 -4.22 -13.35 -1.52
C ILE A 10 -3.71 -12.18 -0.67
N GLY A 11 -3.86 -10.94 -1.16
CA GLY A 11 -3.41 -9.77 -0.42
C GLY A 11 -4.25 -9.46 0.83
N LEU A 12 -5.56 -9.75 0.82
CA LEU A 12 -6.36 -9.69 2.04
C LEU A 12 -5.92 -10.75 3.06
N THR A 13 -5.67 -11.97 2.59
CA THR A 13 -5.21 -13.08 3.44
C THR A 13 -3.84 -12.76 4.03
N GLY A 14 -2.90 -12.25 3.22
CA GLY A 14 -1.59 -11.81 3.68
C GLY A 14 -1.69 -10.66 4.68
N LEU A 15 -2.58 -9.69 4.47
CA LEU A 15 -2.81 -8.59 5.42
C LEU A 15 -3.26 -9.12 6.79
N TYR A 16 -4.13 -10.14 6.79
CA TYR A 16 -4.58 -10.77 8.03
C TYR A 16 -3.41 -11.36 8.82
N PHE A 17 -2.54 -12.11 8.15
CA PHE A 17 -1.36 -12.69 8.80
C PHE A 17 -0.34 -11.64 9.22
N VAL A 18 -0.09 -10.59 8.42
CA VAL A 18 0.83 -9.51 8.82
C VAL A 18 0.30 -8.78 10.06
N ASN A 19 -1.00 -8.46 10.11
CA ASN A 19 -1.58 -7.77 11.27
C ASN A 19 -1.57 -8.63 12.54
N MET A 20 -1.94 -9.91 12.43
CA MET A 20 -1.98 -10.81 13.58
C MET A 20 -0.59 -11.25 14.05
N ALA A 21 0.29 -11.66 13.12
CA ALA A 21 1.57 -12.26 13.45
C ALA A 21 2.66 -11.22 13.74
N MET A 22 2.69 -10.11 12.99
CA MET A 22 3.76 -9.11 13.14
C MET A 22 3.35 -7.97 14.05
N LEU A 23 2.20 -7.34 13.80
CA LEU A 23 1.79 -6.16 14.58
C LEU A 23 1.16 -6.54 15.92
N LYS A 24 0.72 -7.79 16.10
CA LYS A 24 -0.05 -8.25 17.28
C LYS A 24 -1.24 -7.32 17.57
N MET A 25 -1.83 -6.77 16.51
CA MET A 25 -2.91 -5.79 16.59
C MET A 25 -4.20 -6.34 15.99
N PRO A 26 -5.37 -5.81 16.41
CA PRO A 26 -6.62 -6.15 15.76
C PRO A 26 -6.54 -5.79 14.27
N PHE A 27 -6.99 -6.71 13.42
CA PHE A 27 -6.99 -6.54 11.97
C PHE A 27 -7.68 -5.25 11.47
N LEU A 28 -8.63 -4.72 12.24
CA LEU A 28 -9.47 -3.56 11.92
C LEU A 28 -9.32 -2.41 12.93
N SER A 29 -8.12 -2.16 13.46
CA SER A 29 -7.94 -0.95 14.26
C SER A 29 -8.06 0.30 13.37
N TRP A 30 -8.95 1.22 13.74
CA TRP A 30 -9.34 2.36 12.90
C TRP A 30 -8.16 3.30 12.60
N GLU A 31 -7.28 3.51 13.58
CA GLU A 31 -6.11 4.38 13.43
C GLU A 31 -5.10 3.78 12.44
N TRP A 32 -4.74 2.50 12.61
CA TRP A 32 -3.84 1.81 11.68
C TRP A 32 -4.44 1.57 10.30
N GLY A 33 -5.76 1.39 10.22
CA GLY A 33 -6.46 1.25 8.96
C GLY A 33 -6.21 2.43 8.01
N LYS A 34 -6.10 3.66 8.54
CA LYS A 34 -5.80 4.85 7.74
C LYS A 34 -4.39 4.79 7.14
N HIS A 35 -3.40 4.49 7.97
CA HIS A 35 -2.00 4.32 7.57
C HIS A 35 -1.84 3.22 6.52
N ALA A 36 -2.50 2.08 6.73
CA ALA A 36 -2.53 0.98 5.79
C ALA A 36 -3.14 1.40 4.45
N ALA A 37 -4.31 2.05 4.49
CA ALA A 37 -5.03 2.49 3.31
C ALA A 37 -4.23 3.51 2.49
N ILE A 38 -3.62 4.51 3.15
CA ILE A 38 -2.77 5.50 2.48
C ILE A 38 -1.65 4.80 1.72
N ARG A 39 -0.91 3.90 2.39
CA ARG A 39 0.21 3.16 1.78
C ARG A 39 -0.26 2.25 0.63
N PHE A 40 -1.41 1.60 0.78
CA PHE A 40 -2.02 0.82 -0.30
C PHE A 40 -2.35 1.69 -1.51
N PHE A 41 -3.00 2.84 -1.33
CA PHE A 41 -3.39 3.72 -2.44
C PHE A 41 -2.19 4.42 -3.08
N LEU A 42 -1.14 4.73 -2.31
CA LEU A 42 0.14 5.17 -2.87
C LEU A 42 0.75 4.11 -3.78
N GLY A 43 0.77 2.85 -3.33
CA GLY A 43 1.17 1.73 -4.15
C GLY A 43 0.30 1.64 -5.42
N PHE A 44 -1.02 1.68 -5.25
CA PHE A 44 -1.98 1.54 -6.33
C PHE A 44 -1.83 2.62 -7.40
N PHE A 45 -2.00 3.89 -7.04
CA PHE A 45 -2.03 4.98 -8.01
C PHE A 45 -0.65 5.41 -8.47
N ILE A 46 0.32 5.56 -7.55
CA ILE A 46 1.62 6.13 -7.88
C ILE A 46 2.51 5.09 -8.56
N LEU A 47 2.64 3.88 -7.98
CA LEU A 47 3.44 2.81 -8.57
C LEU A 47 2.67 2.03 -9.63
N GLY A 48 1.54 1.41 -9.26
CA GLY A 48 0.79 0.52 -10.13
C GLY A 48 0.29 1.19 -11.40
N VAL A 49 -0.50 2.25 -11.25
CA VAL A 49 -1.10 2.97 -12.38
C VAL A 49 -0.07 3.85 -13.08
N ASN A 50 0.58 4.78 -12.38
CA ASN A 50 1.39 5.81 -13.04
C ASN A 50 2.80 5.37 -13.43
N ALA A 51 3.49 4.60 -12.58
CA ALA A 51 4.87 4.19 -12.87
C ALA A 51 4.95 2.91 -13.71
N PHE A 52 4.17 1.89 -13.39
CA PHE A 52 4.28 0.56 -14.02
C PHE A 52 3.34 0.37 -15.21
N TYR A 53 2.10 0.85 -15.15
CA TYR A 53 1.16 0.69 -16.26
C TYR A 53 1.28 1.82 -17.30
N ALA A 54 1.02 3.07 -16.89
CA ALA A 54 0.94 4.21 -17.78
C ALA A 54 2.31 4.81 -18.14
N HIS A 55 3.38 4.43 -17.43
CA HIS A 55 4.74 4.94 -17.62
C HIS A 55 4.87 6.48 -17.61
N LYS A 56 3.91 7.17 -16.96
CA LYS A 56 3.87 8.64 -16.85
C LYS A 56 4.86 9.19 -15.82
N LEU A 57 5.32 8.34 -14.92
CA LEU A 57 6.16 8.74 -13.80
C LEU A 57 7.33 7.75 -13.63
N LYS A 58 8.57 8.25 -13.62
CA LYS A 58 9.75 7.39 -13.42
C LYS A 58 9.70 6.74 -12.04
N PHE A 59 10.09 5.47 -11.94
CA PHE A 59 10.10 4.73 -10.67
C PHE A 59 10.84 5.49 -9.55
N THR A 60 11.98 6.11 -9.85
CA THR A 60 12.73 6.91 -8.86
C THR A 60 11.95 8.14 -8.37
N SER A 61 11.22 8.82 -9.25
CA SER A 61 10.32 9.91 -8.86
C SER A 61 9.13 9.39 -8.04
N ALA A 62 8.61 8.22 -8.38
CA ALA A 62 7.50 7.59 -7.66
C ALA A 62 7.90 7.29 -6.22
N LEU A 63 9.10 6.72 -6.05
CA LEU A 63 9.67 6.46 -4.72
C LEU A 63 9.87 7.75 -3.92
N LYS A 64 10.34 8.84 -4.54
CA LYS A 64 10.49 10.13 -3.84
C LYS A 64 9.14 10.64 -3.32
N VAL A 65 8.08 10.57 -4.13
CA VAL A 65 6.73 10.97 -3.72
C VAL A 65 6.23 10.09 -2.57
N ILE A 66 6.39 8.78 -2.68
CA ILE A 66 5.96 7.83 -1.65
C ILE A 66 6.71 8.08 -0.34
N LEU A 67 8.03 8.26 -0.40
CA LEU A 67 8.85 8.54 0.78
C LEU A 67 8.46 9.86 1.43
N ALA A 68 8.20 10.91 0.65
CA ALA A 68 7.76 12.21 1.17
C ALA A 68 6.41 12.08 1.90
N ILE A 69 5.44 11.37 1.32
CA ILE A 69 4.12 11.21 1.93
C ILE A 69 4.19 10.30 3.16
N ALA A 70 4.93 9.19 3.09
CA ALA A 70 5.13 8.32 4.24
C ALA A 70 5.85 9.04 5.39
N PHE A 71 6.83 9.91 5.08
CA PHE A 71 7.48 10.75 6.09
C PHE A 71 6.51 11.72 6.74
N LEU A 72 5.65 12.39 5.97
CA LEU A 72 4.63 13.29 6.51
C LEU A 72 3.61 12.56 7.39
N ASP A 73 3.22 11.33 7.01
CA ASP A 73 2.34 10.46 7.80
C ASP A 73 2.96 10.15 9.17
N TYR A 74 4.24 9.74 9.20
CA TYR A 74 4.94 9.51 10.47
C TYR A 74 5.18 10.79 11.27
N LEU A 75 5.42 11.92 10.59
CA LEU A 75 5.60 13.20 11.24
C LEU A 75 4.30 13.63 11.94
N TYR A 76 3.15 13.38 11.31
CA TYR A 76 1.85 13.61 11.92
C TYR A 76 1.66 12.77 13.19
N ASP A 77 1.94 11.46 13.13
CA ASP A 77 1.86 10.56 14.30
C ASP A 77 2.77 10.98 15.45
N TYR A 78 3.93 11.57 15.12
CA TYR A 78 4.83 12.14 16.12
C TYR A 78 4.19 13.32 16.86
N PHE A 79 3.47 14.21 16.16
CA PHE A 79 2.83 15.37 16.78
C PHE A 79 1.59 15.04 17.62
N ILE A 80 0.88 13.95 17.31
CA ILE A 80 -0.28 13.50 18.08
C ILE A 80 0.08 12.45 19.15
N GLU A 81 1.37 12.24 19.39
CA GLU A 81 1.91 11.29 20.38
C GLU A 81 1.46 9.82 20.18
N THR A 82 1.07 9.45 18.95
CA THR A 82 0.72 8.06 18.57
C THR A 82 1.90 7.31 17.93
N TYR A 83 3.07 7.95 17.87
CA TYR A 83 4.26 7.45 17.19
C TYR A 83 4.68 6.04 17.60
N ARG A 84 4.78 5.16 16.61
CA ARG A 84 5.43 3.86 16.71
C ARG A 84 6.19 3.59 15.41
N LEU A 85 7.46 3.98 15.32
CA LEU A 85 8.29 3.62 14.16
C LEU A 85 9.16 2.42 14.51
N ASN A 86 8.60 1.23 14.28
CA ASN A 86 9.29 -0.03 14.46
C ASN A 86 9.40 -0.79 13.13
N PHE A 87 10.26 -1.80 13.12
CA PHE A 87 10.53 -2.58 11.92
C PHE A 87 9.28 -3.26 11.34
N GLU A 88 8.39 -3.77 12.19
CA GLU A 88 7.15 -4.44 11.80
C GLU A 88 6.22 -3.50 11.02
N ILE A 89 6.20 -2.23 11.41
CA ILE A 89 5.36 -1.19 10.81
C ILE A 89 5.89 -0.78 9.44
N ILE A 90 7.21 -0.72 9.30
CA ILE A 90 7.86 -0.50 8.00
C ILE A 90 7.55 -1.65 7.05
N LEU A 91 7.67 -2.90 7.52
CA LEU A 91 7.35 -4.08 6.72
C LEU A 91 5.87 -4.15 6.32
N HIS A 92 4.95 -3.87 7.24
CA HIS A 92 3.54 -3.75 6.93
C HIS A 92 3.29 -2.65 5.88
N GLY A 93 3.99 -1.52 5.99
CA GLY A 93 3.88 -0.46 5.01
C GLY A 93 4.37 -0.84 3.61
N LEU A 94 5.51 -1.54 3.53
CA LEU A 94 6.04 -2.09 2.27
C LEU A 94 5.09 -3.12 1.68
N TYR A 95 4.51 -3.98 2.51
CA TYR A 95 3.51 -4.94 2.09
C TYR A 95 2.32 -4.25 1.41
N MET A 96 1.76 -3.22 2.04
CA MET A 96 0.64 -2.45 1.48
C MET A 96 1.01 -1.76 0.16
N LEU A 97 2.22 -1.19 0.06
CA LEU A 97 2.71 -0.56 -1.18
C LEU A 97 2.84 -1.57 -2.32
N VAL A 98 3.46 -2.73 -2.06
CA VAL A 98 3.64 -3.78 -3.06
C VAL A 98 2.29 -4.31 -3.51
N TRP A 99 1.43 -4.70 -2.56
CA TRP A 99 0.10 -5.22 -2.89
C TRP A 99 -0.74 -4.20 -3.66
N GLY A 100 -0.77 -2.95 -3.20
CA GLY A 100 -1.43 -1.85 -3.89
C GLY A 100 -0.91 -1.68 -5.33
N SER A 101 0.41 -1.69 -5.53
CA SER A 101 1.00 -1.53 -6.86
C SER A 101 0.60 -2.63 -7.85
N ILE A 102 0.55 -3.89 -7.40
CA ILE A 102 0.10 -5.02 -8.23
C ILE A 102 -1.38 -4.83 -8.57
N MET A 103 -2.21 -4.49 -7.59
CA MET A 103 -3.64 -4.24 -7.77
C MET A 103 -3.90 -3.10 -8.75
N GLY A 104 -3.16 -2.00 -8.66
CA GLY A 104 -3.29 -0.84 -9.55
C GLY A 104 -2.91 -1.16 -10.99
N TYR A 105 -1.80 -1.86 -11.18
CA TYR A 105 -1.39 -2.34 -12.51
C TYR A 105 -2.44 -3.27 -13.12
N LEU A 106 -2.90 -4.26 -12.36
CA LEU A 106 -3.89 -5.22 -12.82
C LEU A 106 -5.24 -4.58 -13.11
N ALA A 107 -5.67 -3.60 -12.31
CA ALA A 107 -6.90 -2.87 -12.55
C ALA A 107 -6.87 -2.23 -13.95
N CYS A 108 -5.84 -1.42 -14.24
CA CYS A 108 -5.73 -0.76 -15.54
C CYS A 108 -5.61 -1.75 -16.70
N LYS A 109 -4.79 -2.81 -16.53
CA LYS A 109 -4.65 -3.86 -17.55
C LYS A 109 -5.97 -4.58 -17.82
N ASP A 110 -6.72 -4.94 -16.78
CA ASP A 110 -8.01 -5.63 -16.92
C ASP A 110 -9.12 -4.72 -17.46
N PHE A 111 -9.05 -3.41 -17.21
CA PHE A 111 -9.96 -2.43 -17.82
C PHE A 111 -9.67 -2.24 -19.31
N ASN A 112 -8.39 -2.14 -19.70
CA ASN A 112 -8.01 -1.92 -21.10
C ASN A 112 -8.19 -3.17 -21.98
N ASN A 113 -8.15 -4.38 -21.41
CA ASN A 113 -8.43 -5.62 -22.14
C ASN A 113 -9.93 -5.93 -22.31
N LYS A 114 -10.81 -5.04 -21.87
CA LYS A 114 -12.27 -5.16 -22.07
C LYS A 114 -12.80 -4.31 -23.23
N GLU A 115 -11.95 -3.49 -23.84
CA GLU A 115 -12.18 -2.85 -25.14
C GLU A 115 -11.69 -3.77 -26.26
#